data_AF-A0A938ULJ7-F1
#
_entry.id   AF-A0A938ULJ7-F1
#
_cell.length_a   1.000
_cell.length_b   1.000
_cell.length_c   1.000
_cell.angle_alpha   90.00
_cell.angle_beta   90.00
_cell.angle_gamma   90.00
#
_symmetry.space_group_name_H-M   'P 1'
#
loop_
_entity.id
_entity.type
_entity.pdbx_description
1 polymer ?
#
loop_
_entity_poly.entity_id
_entity_poly.type
_entity_poly.pdbx_seq_one_letter_code
_entity_poly.pdbx_strand_id
1 'polypeptide(L)'
;MTGREIALEFTELFDDLDSADINTMLAKNVSMDMLEFFASYGDQFADECARKGLELDDMRGRLPNLLIIGYIIRVLEERLT
;
A
#
# COMPACT_ATOMS: atom_id res chain seq x y z
N MET A 1 15.06 -4.36 -15.03
CA MET A 1 13.68 -4.79 -14.73
C MET A 1 12.77 -3.59 -14.89
N THR A 2 11.64 -3.71 -15.57
CA THR A 2 10.63 -2.66 -15.67
C THR A 2 9.77 -2.63 -14.40
N GLY A 3 9.15 -1.49 -14.08
CA GLY A 3 8.24 -1.37 -12.94
C GLY A 3 7.11 -2.39 -12.91
N ARG A 4 6.63 -2.76 -14.10
CA ARG A 4 5.61 -3.81 -14.28
C ARG A 4 6.11 -5.19 -13.89
N GLU A 5 7.35 -5.53 -14.22
CA GLU A 5 7.97 -6.82 -13.84
C GLU A 5 8.15 -6.90 -12.33
N ILE A 6 8.62 -5.81 -11.70
CA ILE A 6 8.73 -5.70 -10.23
C ILE A 6 7.36 -5.90 -9.57
N ALA A 7 6.32 -5.24 -10.08
CA ALA A 7 4.97 -5.35 -9.53
C ALA A 7 4.43 -6.79 -9.59
N LEU A 8 4.66 -7.50 -10.69
CA LEU A 8 4.23 -8.89 -10.88
C LEU A 8 4.93 -9.83 -9.89
N GLU A 9 6.27 -9.78 -9.83
CA GLU A 9 7.04 -10.58 -8.89
C GLU A 9 6.68 -10.26 -7.43
N PHE A 10 6.45 -8.98 -7.13
CA PHE A 10 6.04 -8.55 -5.80
C PHE A 10 4.68 -9.12 -5.42
N THR A 11 3.69 -9.12 -6.33
CA THR A 11 2.37 -9.70 -6.07
C THR A 11 2.41 -11.22 -5.89
N GLU A 12 3.22 -11.94 -6.68
CA GLU A 12 3.39 -13.38 -6.54
C GLU A 12 4.03 -13.73 -5.19
N LEU A 13 5.07 -13.00 -4.79
CA LEU A 13 5.69 -13.17 -3.46
C LEU A 13 4.71 -12.83 -2.33
N PHE A 14 3.86 -11.81 -2.50
CA PHE A 14 2.92 -11.39 -1.46
C PHE A 14 1.77 -12.37 -1.22
N ASP A 15 1.34 -13.12 -2.24
CA ASP A 15 0.22 -14.07 -2.12
C ASP A 15 0.57 -15.24 -1.18
N ASP A 16 1.86 -15.57 -1.09
CA ASP A 16 2.38 -16.62 -0.22
C ASP A 16 2.66 -16.15 1.23
N LEU A 17 2.59 -14.83 1.51
CA LEU A 17 2.89 -14.29 2.85
C LEU A 17 1.65 -14.20 3.73
N ASP A 18 1.79 -14.65 4.97
CA ASP A 18 0.77 -14.41 5.97
C ASP A 18 0.82 -12.95 6.49
N SER A 19 -0.19 -12.56 7.28
CA SER A 19 -0.25 -11.20 7.83
C SER A 19 0.93 -10.87 8.75
N ALA A 20 1.55 -11.86 9.41
CA ALA A 20 2.68 -11.64 10.30
C ALA A 20 3.96 -11.37 9.50
N ASP A 21 4.16 -12.09 8.40
CA ASP A 21 5.27 -11.88 7.47
C ASP A 21 5.16 -10.52 6.77
N ILE A 22 3.95 -10.15 6.33
CA ILE A 22 3.69 -8.82 5.75
C ILE A 22 4.02 -7.72 6.77
N ASN A 23 3.52 -7.82 8.01
CA ASN A 23 3.81 -6.84 9.06
C ASN A 23 5.31 -6.74 9.35
N THR A 24 6.03 -7.87 9.35
CA THR A 24 7.48 -7.90 9.55
C THR A 24 8.22 -7.21 8.41
N MET A 25 7.80 -7.44 7.16
CA MET A 25 8.37 -6.79 5.99
C MET A 25 8.11 -5.28 6.04
N LEU A 26 6.88 -4.85 6.32
CA LEU A 26 6.52 -3.44 6.44
C LEU A 26 7.34 -2.74 7.52
N ALA A 27 7.45 -3.34 8.71
CA ALA A 27 8.23 -2.77 9.82
C ALA A 27 9.74 -2.60 9.49
N LYS A 28 10.27 -3.41 8.57
CA LYS A 28 11.68 -3.33 8.12
C LYS A 28 11.91 -2.29 7.02
N ASN A 29 10.88 -1.98 6.23
CA ASN A 29 11.05 -1.23 4.97
C ASN A 29 10.27 0.09 4.92
N VAL A 30 9.29 0.28 5.78
CA VAL A 30 8.41 1.45 5.82
C VAL A 30 8.46 2.04 7.23
N SER A 31 8.63 3.36 7.35
CA SER A 31 8.61 4.02 8.65
C SER A 31 7.19 4.04 9.23
N MET A 32 7.09 4.08 10.57
CA MET A 32 5.81 4.21 11.26
C MET A 32 5.03 5.44 10.77
N ASP A 33 5.70 6.59 10.64
CA ASP A 33 5.11 7.84 10.14
C ASP A 33 4.45 7.67 8.76
N MET A 34 5.05 6.88 7.87
CA MET A 34 4.48 6.61 6.54
C MET A 34 3.26 5.70 6.62
N LEU A 35 3.27 4.69 7.50
CA LEU A 35 2.11 3.82 7.74
C LEU A 35 0.93 4.62 8.30
N GLU A 36 1.18 5.50 9.27
CA GLU A 36 0.18 6.41 9.84
C GLU A 36 -0.35 7.39 8.79
N PHE A 37 0.53 7.94 7.96
CA PHE A 37 0.13 8.79 6.84
C PHE A 37 -0.85 8.08 5.91
N PHE A 38 -0.52 6.87 5.43
CA PHE A 38 -1.38 6.13 4.51
C PHE A 38 -2.74 5.75 5.13
N ALA A 39 -2.75 5.37 6.40
CA ALA A 39 -3.98 5.09 7.13
C ALA A 39 -4.87 6.35 7.23
N SER A 40 -4.30 7.47 7.70
CA SER A 40 -5.04 8.73 7.86
C SER A 40 -5.52 9.30 6.51
N TYR A 41 -4.74 9.13 5.45
CA TYR A 41 -5.10 9.59 4.12
C TYR A 41 -6.27 8.77 3.57
N GLY A 42 -6.26 7.44 3.75
CA GLY A 42 -7.37 6.59 3.34
C GLY A 42 -8.70 6.99 3.99
N ASP A 43 -8.67 7.31 5.29
CA ASP A 43 -9.85 7.80 6.01
C ASP A 43 -10.33 9.16 5.50
N GLN A 44 -9.42 10.13 5.35
CA GLN A 44 -9.77 11.47 4.84
C GLN A 44 -10.33 11.42 3.43
N PHE A 45 -9.73 10.60 2.55
CA PHE A 45 -10.18 10.40 1.19
C PHE A 45 -11.59 9.79 1.14
N ALA A 46 -11.84 8.75 1.95
CA ALA A 46 -13.17 8.15 2.05
C ALA A 46 -14.22 9.17 2.52
N ASP A 47 -13.90 10.01 3.52
CA ASP A 47 -14.79 11.06 4.02
C ASP A 47 -15.06 12.15 2.95
N GLU A 48 -14.08 12.49 2.13
CA GLU A 48 -14.25 13.41 1.00
C GLU A 48 -15.17 12.85 -0.08
N CYS A 49 -15.03 11.57 -0.39
CA CYS A 49 -15.88 10.87 -1.35
C CYS A 49 -17.32 10.74 -0.84
N ALA A 50 -17.51 10.38 0.42
CA ALA A 50 -18.83 10.31 1.05
C ALA A 50 -19.54 11.67 1.00
N ARG A 51 -18.82 12.78 1.27
CA ARG A 51 -19.36 14.15 1.12
C ARG A 51 -19.80 14.49 -0.31
N LYS A 52 -19.25 13.82 -1.32
CA LYS A 52 -19.62 13.95 -2.74
C LYS A 52 -20.69 12.95 -3.18
N GLY A 53 -21.23 12.14 -2.26
CA GLY A 53 -22.23 11.11 -2.54
C GLY A 53 -21.65 9.84 -3.17
N LEU A 54 -20.35 9.59 -3.01
CA LEU A 54 -19.68 8.36 -3.44
C LEU A 54 -19.53 7.43 -2.23
N GLU A 55 -20.31 6.35 -2.21
CA GLU A 55 -20.22 5.29 -1.20
C GLU A 55 -18.99 4.42 -1.47
N LEU A 56 -18.01 4.43 -0.56
CA LEU A 56 -16.71 3.78 -0.69
C LEU A 56 -16.34 2.94 0.54
N ASP A 57 -17.33 2.26 1.13
CA ASP A 57 -17.14 1.50 2.38
C ASP A 57 -15.97 0.50 2.30
N ASP A 58 -15.83 -0.21 1.18
CA ASP A 58 -14.73 -1.15 0.96
C ASP A 58 -13.38 -0.46 0.71
N MET A 59 -13.40 0.78 0.22
CA MET A 59 -12.19 1.50 -0.16
C MET A 59 -11.43 2.02 1.06
N ARG A 60 -12.13 2.37 2.15
CA ARG A 60 -11.53 2.86 3.40
C ARG A 60 -10.50 1.88 3.97
N GLY A 61 -10.81 0.59 3.98
CA GLY A 61 -9.91 -0.45 4.48
C GLY A 61 -8.84 -0.90 3.48
N ARG A 62 -9.10 -0.80 2.17
CA ARG A 62 -8.20 -1.31 1.12
C ARG A 62 -7.21 -0.28 0.59
N LEU A 63 -7.61 0.99 0.56
CA LEU A 63 -6.82 2.06 -0.03
C LEU A 63 -5.45 2.24 0.65
N PRO A 64 -5.33 2.24 2.00
CA PRO A 64 -4.03 2.32 2.65
C PRO A 64 -3.08 1.21 2.20
N ASN A 65 -3.57 -0.03 2.11
CA ASN A 65 -2.76 -1.18 1.67
C ASN A 65 -2.31 -1.03 0.21
N LEU A 66 -3.19 -0.57 -0.68
CA LEU A 66 -2.83 -0.32 -2.08
C LEU A 66 -1.78 0.78 -2.23
N LEU A 67 -1.89 1.85 -1.43
CA LEU A 67 -0.91 2.94 -1.41
C LEU A 67 0.46 2.47 -0.91
N ILE A 68 0.48 1.64 0.14
CA ILE A 68 1.70 1.03 0.67
C ILE A 68 2.38 0.14 -0.38
N ILE A 69 1.62 -0.70 -1.09
CA ILE A 69 2.14 -1.55 -2.17
C ILE A 69 2.77 -0.69 -3.27
N GLY A 70 2.06 0.35 -3.72
CA GLY A 70 2.58 1.28 -4.73
C GLY A 70 3.86 1.99 -4.28
N TYR A 71 3.92 2.40 -3.01
CA TYR A 71 5.12 2.99 -2.41
C TYR A 71 6.30 2.03 -2.41
N ILE A 72 6.10 0.77 -2.00
CA ILE A 72 7.17 -0.24 -1.97
C ILE A 72 7.71 -0.51 -3.37
N ILE A 73 6.82 -0.71 -4.36
CA ILE A 73 7.23 -0.89 -5.76
C ILE A 73 8.08 0.29 -6.23
N ARG A 74 7.64 1.53 -5.94
CA ARG A 74 8.39 2.74 -6.30
C ARG A 74 9.77 2.77 -5.66
N VAL A 75 9.89 2.44 -4.37
CA VAL A 75 11.18 2.38 -3.67
C VAL A 75 12.07 1.28 -4.25
N LEU A 76 11.51 0.14 -4.63
CA LEU A 76 12.27 -0.94 -5.29
C LEU A 76 12.80 -0.48 -6.66
N GLU A 77 11.98 0.19 -7.47
CA GLU A 77 12.41 0.77 -8.74
C GLU A 77 13.58 1.74 -8.57
N GLU A 78 13.54 2.64 -7.58
CA GLU A 78 14.61 3.59 -7.29
C GLU A 78 15.92 2.92 -6.88
N ARG A 79 15.85 1.78 -6.19
CA ARG A 79 17.05 1.05 -5.73
C ARG A 79 17.68 0.20 -6.82
N LEU A 80 16.92 -0.18 -7.84
CA LEU A 80 17.36 -1.02 -8.95
C LEU A 80 17.86 -0.22 -10.17
N THR A 81 17.72 1.11 -10.15
CA THR A 81 18.14 2.04 -11.21
C THR A 81 19.37 2.83 -10.77
#